data_AF-A0AAV9CM38-F1
#
_entry.id   AF-A0AAV9CM38-F1
#
_cell.length_a   1.000
_cell.length_b   1.000
_cell.length_c   1.000
_cell.angle_alpha   90.00
_cell.angle_beta   90.00
_cell.angle_gamma   90.00
#
_symmetry.space_group_name_H-M   'P 1'
#
loop_
_entity.id
_entity.type
_entity.pdbx_description
1 polymer ?
#
loop_
_entity_poly.entity_id
_entity_poly.type
_entity_poly.pdbx_seq_one_letter_code
_entity_poly.pdbx_strand_id
1 'polypeptide(L)'
;MWLSSHTLKCFSSAAVGVVWRCARRAHEGLTNLCLVVSLRPRLSPPVGADVFGNAWVMTATRTEEGIREALSKIDGENARRVMAGEVHVEGHDEGGSALVFSGLLRFGFYEADFGWGRPRRLGFANQDAGELVMFAGTATGEGLEVWVWLEEEVMVRFERDPEIVGLVSQN
;
A
#
# COMPACT_ATOMS: atom_id res chain seq x y z
N MET A 1 -10.38 19.66 6.76
CA MET A 1 -11.46 18.74 7.14
C MET A 1 -10.81 17.37 7.31
N TRP A 2 -10.59 16.90 8.54
CA TRP A 2 -9.87 15.63 8.76
C TRP A 2 -10.80 14.47 8.42
N LEU A 3 -10.52 13.74 7.34
CA LEU A 3 -11.11 12.42 7.14
C LEU A 3 -10.70 11.56 8.33
N SER A 4 -11.66 10.94 9.01
CA SER A 4 -11.37 10.14 10.20
C SER A 4 -10.38 9.01 9.87
N SER A 5 -9.61 8.56 10.86
CA SER A 5 -8.70 7.40 10.72
C SER A 5 -9.40 6.14 10.17
N HIS A 6 -10.72 6.02 10.37
CA HIS A 6 -11.56 4.98 9.79
C HIS A 6 -11.84 5.20 8.30
N THR A 7 -12.12 6.43 7.91
CA THR A 7 -12.37 6.81 6.51
C THR A 7 -11.13 6.54 5.64
N LEU A 8 -9.93 6.96 6.09
CA LEU A 8 -8.67 6.65 5.39
C LEU A 8 -8.38 5.14 5.28
N LYS A 9 -8.71 4.35 6.31
CA LYS A 9 -8.56 2.89 6.28
C LYS A 9 -9.50 2.26 5.24
N CYS A 10 -10.77 2.66 5.20
CA CYS A 10 -11.74 2.13 4.24
C CYS A 10 -11.38 2.49 2.79
N PHE A 11 -10.91 3.72 2.55
CA PHE A 11 -10.41 4.13 1.23
C PHE A 11 -9.23 3.27 0.78
N SER A 12 -8.31 2.94 1.68
CA SER A 12 -7.14 2.11 1.33
C SER A 12 -7.51 0.67 0.94
N SER A 13 -8.45 0.00 1.63
CA SER A 13 -8.81 -1.38 1.30
C SER A 13 -9.60 -1.50 -0.01
N ALA A 14 -10.50 -0.55 -0.28
CA ALA A 14 -11.25 -0.53 -1.54
C ALA A 14 -10.33 -0.22 -2.74
N ALA A 15 -9.40 0.74 -2.57
CA ALA A 15 -8.41 1.04 -3.60
C ALA A 15 -7.48 -0.15 -3.89
N VAL A 16 -7.03 -0.86 -2.85
CA VAL A 16 -6.29 -2.13 -3.01
C VAL A 16 -7.10 -3.13 -3.82
N GLY A 17 -8.38 -3.35 -3.47
CA GLY A 17 -9.25 -4.30 -4.16
C GLY A 17 -9.39 -4.00 -5.66
N VAL A 18 -9.69 -2.75 -6.01
CA VAL A 18 -9.81 -2.34 -7.41
C VAL A 18 -8.50 -2.54 -8.18
N VAL A 19 -7.39 -2.03 -7.66
CA VAL A 19 -6.09 -2.14 -8.34
C VAL A 19 -5.67 -3.60 -8.48
N TRP A 20 -5.88 -4.42 -7.44
CA TRP A 20 -5.64 -5.86 -7.47
C TRP A 20 -6.45 -6.55 -8.57
N ARG A 21 -7.76 -6.30 -8.66
CA ARG A 21 -8.60 -6.91 -9.69
C ARG A 21 -8.15 -6.54 -11.10
N CYS A 22 -7.86 -5.26 -11.33
CA CYS A 22 -7.40 -4.78 -12.63
C CYS A 22 -6.04 -5.38 -13.00
N ALA A 23 -5.09 -5.41 -12.06
CA ALA A 23 -3.77 -6.02 -12.26
C ALA A 23 -3.87 -7.53 -12.52
N ARG A 24 -4.76 -8.24 -11.82
CA ARG A 24 -5.02 -9.67 -12.05
C ARG A 24 -5.58 -9.97 -13.44
N ARG A 25 -6.40 -9.07 -13.99
CA ARG A 25 -6.90 -9.18 -15.38
C ARG A 25 -5.81 -8.90 -16.39
N ALA A 26 -4.88 -7.99 -16.08
CA ALA A 26 -3.77 -7.64 -16.95
C ALA A 26 -2.62 -8.67 -16.93
N HIS A 27 -2.38 -9.30 -15.77
CA HIS A 27 -1.25 -10.18 -15.48
C HIS A 27 -1.70 -11.60 -15.13
N GLU A 28 -1.64 -12.52 -16.09
CA GLU A 28 -2.11 -13.91 -15.93
C GLU A 28 -1.40 -14.67 -14.78
N GLY A 29 -0.09 -14.47 -14.63
CA GLY A 29 0.74 -15.10 -13.59
C GLY A 29 0.74 -14.44 -12.20
N LEU A 30 -0.05 -13.39 -11.98
CA LEU A 30 -0.07 -12.66 -10.71
C LEU A 30 -0.88 -13.44 -9.66
N THR A 31 -0.26 -13.99 -8.63
CA THR A 31 -0.96 -14.91 -7.72
C THR A 31 -1.16 -14.35 -6.32
N ASN A 32 -0.30 -13.43 -5.89
CA ASN A 32 -0.27 -12.96 -4.52
C ASN A 32 -0.50 -11.45 -4.40
N LEU A 33 -1.43 -11.08 -3.53
CA LEU A 33 -1.68 -9.72 -3.06
C LEU A 33 -0.95 -9.54 -1.74
N CYS A 34 0.09 -8.74 -1.73
CA CYS A 34 0.89 -8.47 -0.54
C CYS A 34 0.63 -7.07 0.02
N LEU A 35 0.49 -6.97 1.33
CA LEU A 35 0.21 -5.73 2.04
C LEU A 35 1.37 -5.43 2.97
N VAL A 36 1.97 -4.24 2.84
CA VAL A 36 2.93 -3.72 3.82
C VAL A 36 2.17 -3.11 4.98
N VAL A 37 2.44 -3.61 6.18
CA VAL A 37 1.66 -3.32 7.39
C VAL A 37 2.56 -2.77 8.48
N SER A 38 2.30 -1.54 8.93
CA SER A 38 3.00 -0.97 10.09
C SER A 38 2.69 -1.75 11.38
N LEU A 39 3.74 -2.19 12.07
CA LEU A 39 3.67 -2.87 13.36
C LEU A 39 3.49 -1.89 14.53
N ARG A 40 3.94 -0.64 14.36
CA ARG A 40 3.91 0.39 15.41
C ARG A 40 2.60 0.51 16.21
N PRO A 41 1.42 0.64 15.58
CA PRO A 41 0.16 0.77 16.32
C PRO A 41 -0.35 -0.55 16.94
N ARG A 42 0.29 -1.68 16.64
CA ARG A 42 -0.11 -3.02 17.07
C ARG A 42 0.70 -3.52 18.26
N LEU A 43 1.84 -2.90 18.55
CA LEU A 43 2.63 -3.20 19.74
C LEU A 43 1.85 -2.79 21.01
N SER A 44 2.22 -3.39 22.15
CA SER A 44 1.65 -3.06 23.46
C SER A 44 2.79 -2.80 24.45
N PRO A 45 3.02 -1.54 24.87
CA PRO A 45 2.31 -0.34 24.40
C PRO A 45 2.56 -0.03 22.91
N PRO A 46 1.64 0.66 22.20
CA PRO A 46 1.89 1.14 20.85
C PRO A 46 3.08 2.10 20.85
N VAL A 47 3.91 2.03 19.81
CA VAL A 47 5.02 2.97 19.64
C VAL A 47 4.62 4.12 18.71
N GLY A 48 5.18 5.29 18.94
CA GLY A 48 4.90 6.50 18.17
C GLY A 48 5.29 6.38 16.70
N ALA A 49 4.63 7.17 15.85
CA ALA A 49 4.95 7.25 14.42
C ALA A 49 6.32 7.92 14.15
N ASP A 50 6.79 8.70 15.12
CA ASP A 50 8.08 9.40 15.18
C ASP A 50 9.27 8.50 15.54
N VAL A 51 9.02 7.25 15.94
CA VAL A 51 10.08 6.28 16.20
C VAL A 51 10.73 5.85 14.88
N PHE A 52 12.00 6.21 14.70
CA PHE A 52 12.82 5.84 13.55
C PHE A 52 13.13 4.34 13.52
N GLY A 53 13.28 3.78 12.31
CA GLY A 53 13.63 2.38 12.07
C GLY A 53 12.53 1.58 11.35
N ASN A 54 12.82 0.31 11.08
CA ASN A 54 11.87 -0.60 10.44
C ASN A 54 10.96 -1.22 11.50
N ALA A 55 9.66 -1.00 11.36
CA ALA A 55 8.63 -1.63 12.18
C ALA A 55 7.40 -1.88 11.31
N TRP A 56 7.59 -2.74 10.32
CA TRP A 56 6.58 -3.17 9.36
C TRP A 56 6.77 -4.65 9.04
N VAL A 57 5.70 -5.27 8.58
CA VAL A 57 5.71 -6.66 8.10
C VAL A 57 4.87 -6.74 6.83
N MET A 58 5.16 -7.71 5.97
CA MET A 58 4.26 -8.05 4.87
C MET A 58 3.25 -9.10 5.32
N THR A 59 2.03 -9.04 4.80
CA THR A 59 1.06 -10.13 4.87
C THR A 59 0.46 -10.34 3.50
N ALA A 60 0.05 -11.57 3.19
CA ALA A 60 -0.37 -11.95 1.86
C ALA A 60 -1.76 -12.60 1.85
N THR A 61 -2.46 -12.42 0.75
CA THR A 61 -3.67 -13.17 0.39
C THR A 61 -3.65 -13.41 -1.12
N ARG A 62 -4.46 -14.34 -1.61
CA ARG A 62 -4.66 -14.58 -3.06
C ARG A 62 -5.94 -13.95 -3.59
N THR A 63 -6.79 -13.43 -2.71
CA THR A 63 -8.10 -12.87 -3.05
C THR A 63 -8.38 -11.56 -2.32
N GLU A 64 -9.26 -10.75 -2.88
CA GLU A 64 -9.71 -9.48 -2.29
C GLU A 64 -10.44 -9.72 -0.96
N GLU A 65 -11.26 -10.76 -0.88
CA GLU A 65 -12.02 -11.13 0.32
C GLU A 65 -11.09 -11.51 1.48
N GLY A 66 -9.92 -12.08 1.16
CA GLY A 66 -8.92 -12.50 2.15
C GLY A 66 -8.11 -11.35 2.76
N ILE A 67 -8.21 -10.12 2.23
CA ILE A 67 -7.46 -8.94 2.73
C ILE A 67 -7.71 -8.73 4.23
N ARG A 68 -8.98 -8.79 4.66
CA ARG A 68 -9.35 -8.55 6.06
C ARG A 68 -8.76 -9.62 6.98
N GLU A 69 -8.84 -10.88 6.57
CA GLU A 69 -8.29 -11.99 7.34
C GLU A 69 -6.76 -11.88 7.44
N ALA A 70 -6.07 -11.62 6.33
CA ALA A 70 -4.62 -11.41 6.30
C ALA A 70 -4.19 -10.29 7.25
N LEU A 71 -4.87 -9.14 7.22
CA LEU A 71 -4.59 -8.03 8.13
C LEU A 71 -4.86 -8.35 9.61
N SER A 72 -5.86 -9.20 9.89
CA SER A 72 -6.20 -9.60 11.26
C SER A 72 -5.16 -10.52 11.90
N LYS A 73 -4.43 -11.29 11.09
CA LYS A 73 -3.31 -12.13 11.55
C LYS A 73 -2.16 -11.30 12.11
N ILE A 74 -2.02 -10.04 11.67
CA ILE A 74 -1.01 -9.12 12.21
C ILE A 74 -1.60 -8.41 13.44
N ASP A 75 -1.78 -9.17 14.51
CA ASP A 75 -2.19 -8.68 15.83
C ASP A 75 -0.98 -8.27 16.69
N GLY A 76 -1.22 -7.95 17.96
CA GLY A 76 -0.15 -7.51 18.85
C GLY A 76 0.82 -8.61 19.29
N GLU A 77 0.40 -9.87 19.29
CA GLU A 77 1.29 -11.00 19.59
C GLU A 77 2.23 -11.24 18.41
N ASN A 78 1.68 -11.39 17.21
CA ASN A 78 2.47 -11.58 16.00
C ASN A 78 3.36 -10.37 15.69
N ALA A 79 2.91 -9.15 15.97
CA ALA A 79 3.77 -7.96 15.86
C ALA A 79 5.01 -8.04 16.75
N ARG A 80 4.90 -8.54 18.00
CA ARG A 80 6.06 -8.71 18.88
C ARG A 80 7.01 -9.79 18.38
N ARG A 81 6.47 -10.93 17.94
CA ARG A 81 7.27 -12.04 17.40
C ARG A 81 8.07 -11.62 16.17
N VAL A 82 7.47 -10.84 15.28
CA VAL A 82 8.17 -10.26 14.11
C VAL A 82 9.27 -9.30 14.56
N MET A 83 8.99 -8.39 15.50
CA MET A 83 10.00 -7.45 16.02
C MET A 83 11.16 -8.16 16.74
N ALA A 84 10.90 -9.31 17.34
CA ALA A 84 11.90 -10.16 17.98
C ALA A 84 12.70 -11.02 16.98
N GLY A 85 12.35 -11.00 15.69
CA GLY A 85 12.97 -11.83 14.66
C GLY A 85 12.57 -13.30 14.72
N GLU A 86 11.58 -13.66 15.53
CA GLU A 86 11.09 -15.04 15.72
C GLU A 86 10.23 -15.53 14.55
N VAL A 87 9.67 -14.59 13.79
CA VAL A 87 8.85 -14.85 12.61
C VAL A 87 9.40 -14.00 11.47
N HIS A 88 9.94 -14.65 10.44
CA HIS A 88 10.03 -14.08 9.12
C HIS A 88 8.71 -14.36 8.41
N VAL A 89 8.00 -13.31 8.01
CA VAL A 89 6.89 -13.51 7.06
C VAL A 89 7.53 -13.51 5.68
N GLU A 90 7.73 -14.70 5.14
CA GLU A 90 8.19 -14.90 3.76
C GLU A 90 7.18 -14.26 2.81
N GLY A 91 7.69 -13.34 1.98
CA GLY A 91 6.95 -12.79 0.87
C GLY A 91 7.06 -13.74 -0.32
N HIS A 92 5.92 -14.34 -0.67
CA HIS A 92 5.66 -15.08 -1.91
C HIS A 92 6.20 -16.51 -1.99
N ASP A 93 5.33 -17.42 -2.46
CA ASP A 93 5.71 -18.76 -2.93
C ASP A 93 6.75 -18.63 -4.05
N GLU A 94 7.77 -19.50 -4.06
CA GLU A 94 8.89 -19.55 -5.02
C GLU A 94 8.49 -19.75 -6.51
N GLY A 95 7.20 -19.68 -6.86
CA GLY A 95 6.70 -19.90 -8.22
C GLY A 95 5.57 -18.97 -8.70
N GLY A 96 5.24 -17.88 -8.00
CA GLY A 96 4.14 -16.99 -8.39
C GLY A 96 4.42 -15.50 -8.25
N SER A 97 3.91 -14.70 -9.18
CA SER A 97 4.10 -13.23 -9.17
C SER A 97 3.26 -12.54 -8.08
N ALA A 98 3.60 -11.29 -7.80
CA ALA A 98 3.54 -10.71 -6.49
C ALA A 98 3.28 -9.21 -6.55
N LEU A 99 2.04 -8.76 -6.37
CA LEU A 99 1.76 -7.32 -6.34
C LEU A 99 1.80 -6.83 -4.90
N VAL A 100 2.80 -5.99 -4.60
CA VAL A 100 3.01 -5.42 -3.28
C VAL A 100 2.27 -4.09 -3.17
N PHE A 101 1.49 -3.92 -2.12
CA PHE A 101 0.74 -2.70 -1.81
C PHE A 101 1.31 -2.06 -0.56
N SER A 102 1.70 -0.80 -0.67
CA SER A 102 2.25 -0.02 0.43
C SER A 102 1.61 1.37 0.47
N GLY A 103 1.46 1.91 1.68
CA GLY A 103 0.73 3.15 1.92
C GLY A 103 1.55 4.16 2.70
N LEU A 104 1.67 5.37 2.16
CA LEU A 104 2.33 6.52 2.77
C LEU A 104 1.35 7.58 3.29
N LEU A 105 0.07 7.22 3.42
CA LEU A 105 -1.04 8.13 3.75
C LEU A 105 -0.86 8.91 5.06
N ARG A 106 0.04 8.48 5.94
CA ARG A 106 0.26 9.07 7.27
C ARG A 106 1.61 9.75 7.44
N PHE A 107 2.41 9.87 6.37
CA PHE A 107 3.75 10.44 6.45
C PHE A 107 3.76 11.98 6.48
N GLY A 108 2.63 12.64 6.24
CA GLY A 108 2.53 14.10 6.39
C GLY A 108 3.38 14.91 5.40
N PHE A 109 3.68 14.38 4.21
CA PHE A 109 4.57 15.05 3.24
C PHE A 109 4.15 16.48 2.92
N TYR A 110 2.84 16.73 2.77
CA TYR A 110 2.31 18.07 2.45
C TYR A 110 2.29 19.03 3.65
N GLU A 111 2.64 18.57 4.85
CA GLU A 111 2.78 19.39 6.05
C GLU A 111 4.21 19.90 6.25
N ALA A 112 5.19 19.30 5.57
CA ALA A 112 6.60 19.68 5.68
C ALA A 112 6.81 21.11 5.14
N ASP A 113 7.37 21.98 5.97
CA ASP A 113 7.76 23.34 5.57
C ASP A 113 9.14 23.64 6.16
N PHE A 114 10.11 23.83 5.28
CA PHE A 114 11.50 24.10 5.64
C PHE A 114 11.83 25.60 5.65
N GLY A 115 10.82 26.48 5.54
CA GLY A 115 10.97 27.94 5.51
C GLY A 115 10.75 28.57 4.13
N TRP A 116 10.47 27.76 3.11
CA TRP A 116 10.20 28.20 1.73
C TRP A 116 8.83 27.74 1.22
N GLY A 117 7.96 27.30 2.12
CA GLY A 117 6.60 26.85 1.81
C GLY A 117 6.49 25.34 1.66
N ARG A 118 5.23 24.88 1.63
CA ARG A 118 4.85 23.47 1.60
C ARG A 118 4.95 22.86 0.21
N PRO A 119 5.20 21.54 0.08
CA PRO A 119 5.18 20.84 -1.19
C PRO A 119 3.86 21.02 -1.94
N ARG A 120 3.94 21.20 -3.25
CA ARG A 120 2.76 21.25 -4.13
C ARG A 120 2.41 19.88 -4.69
N ARG A 121 3.40 19.01 -4.90
CA ARG A 121 3.22 17.62 -5.36
C ARG A 121 4.26 16.72 -4.71
N LEU A 122 3.85 15.47 -4.49
CA LEU A 122 4.72 14.35 -4.18
C LEU A 122 5.02 13.59 -5.47
N GLY A 123 6.22 13.04 -5.59
CA GLY A 123 6.58 12.15 -6.69
C GLY A 123 7.61 11.14 -6.21
N PHE A 124 7.62 9.98 -6.85
CA PHE A 124 8.65 8.97 -6.66
C PHE A 124 9.67 9.12 -7.78
N ALA A 125 10.96 9.10 -7.44
CA ALA A 125 12.01 8.97 -8.45
C ALA A 125 11.83 7.65 -9.20
N ASN A 126 12.23 7.58 -10.47
CA ASN A 126 12.06 6.39 -11.29
C ASN A 126 12.63 5.17 -10.55
N GLN A 127 11.80 4.16 -10.34
CA GLN A 127 12.16 2.97 -9.57
C GLN A 127 12.04 1.74 -10.48
N ASP A 128 13.09 0.93 -10.54
CA ASP A 128 12.96 -0.49 -10.87
C ASP A 128 12.33 -1.21 -9.67
N ALA A 129 11.06 -0.88 -9.37
CA ALA A 129 10.37 -1.31 -8.16
C ALA A 129 9.75 -2.71 -8.23
N GLY A 130 9.86 -3.39 -9.39
CA GLY A 130 9.07 -4.57 -9.69
C GLY A 130 7.57 -4.27 -9.64
N GLU A 131 6.77 -5.27 -9.26
CA GLU A 131 5.32 -5.15 -9.11
C GLU A 131 4.94 -4.49 -7.78
N LEU A 132 4.83 -3.16 -7.80
CA LEU A 132 4.57 -2.32 -6.62
C LEU A 132 3.39 -1.38 -6.84
N VAL A 133 2.63 -1.14 -5.78
CA VAL A 133 1.60 -0.10 -5.69
C VAL A 133 1.86 0.75 -4.46
N MET A 134 1.97 2.06 -4.65
CA MET A 134 2.13 3.04 -3.59
C MET A 134 0.91 3.95 -3.50
N PHE A 135 0.33 4.03 -2.31
CA PHE A 135 -0.77 4.95 -2.00
C PHE A 135 -0.26 6.19 -1.27
N ALA A 136 -0.57 7.37 -1.78
CA ALA A 136 -0.27 8.65 -1.14
C ALA A 136 -1.53 9.53 -1.04
N GLY A 137 -1.60 10.37 -0.01
CA GLY A 137 -2.63 11.41 0.05
C GLY A 137 -2.35 12.48 -1.01
N THR A 138 -3.34 13.31 -1.33
CA THR A 138 -3.17 14.47 -2.22
C THR A 138 -2.80 15.72 -1.43
N ALA A 139 -2.28 16.74 -2.12
CA ALA A 139 -1.96 18.03 -1.50
C ALA A 139 -3.17 18.74 -0.88
N THR A 140 -4.36 18.52 -1.44
CA THR A 140 -5.62 19.07 -0.93
C THR A 140 -6.18 18.30 0.26
N GLY A 141 -5.65 17.08 0.51
CA GLY A 141 -6.24 16.12 1.45
C GLY A 141 -7.53 15.48 0.93
N GLU A 142 -7.93 15.78 -0.30
CA GLU A 142 -9.10 15.24 -0.97
C GLU A 142 -8.65 14.22 -2.02
N GLY A 143 -9.00 12.95 -1.81
CA GLY A 143 -8.66 11.86 -2.73
C GLY A 143 -7.38 11.11 -2.38
N LEU A 144 -6.93 10.31 -3.34
CA LEU A 144 -5.84 9.35 -3.22
C LEU A 144 -5.01 9.37 -4.51
N GLU A 145 -3.70 9.55 -4.38
CA GLU A 145 -2.75 9.27 -5.46
C GLU A 145 -2.34 7.79 -5.38
N VAL A 146 -2.49 7.09 -6.50
CA VAL A 146 -2.10 5.68 -6.63
C VAL A 146 -1.02 5.61 -7.69
N TRP A 147 0.16 5.17 -7.27
CA TRP A 147 1.28 4.94 -8.16
C TRP A 147 1.43 3.44 -8.36
N VAL A 148 1.53 3.01 -9.61
CA VAL A 148 1.53 1.61 -10.00
C VAL A 148 2.79 1.36 -10.84
N TRP A 149 3.56 0.36 -10.46
CA TRP A 149 4.70 -0.16 -11.20
C TRP A 149 4.39 -1.59 -11.60
N LEU A 150 4.43 -1.85 -12.90
CA LEU A 150 4.19 -3.14 -13.54
C LEU A 150 5.11 -3.24 -14.75
N GLU A 151 5.36 -4.46 -15.21
CA GLU A 151 6.02 -4.70 -16.50
C GLU A 151 5.28 -3.99 -17.64
N GLU A 152 6.02 -3.52 -18.65
CA GLU A 152 5.48 -2.64 -19.71
C GLU A 152 4.27 -3.28 -20.42
N GLU A 153 4.38 -4.56 -20.79
CA GLU A 153 3.29 -5.27 -21.47
C GLU A 153 2.05 -5.45 -20.60
N VAL A 154 2.24 -5.54 -19.29
CA VAL A 154 1.17 -5.65 -18.30
C VAL A 154 0.52 -4.28 -18.08
N MET A 155 1.32 -3.23 -17.96
CA MET A 155 0.85 -1.86 -17.76
C MET A 155 -0.07 -1.41 -18.90
N VAL A 156 0.28 -1.71 -20.15
CA VAL A 156 -0.56 -1.39 -21.33
C VAL A 156 -1.97 -2.00 -21.22
N ARG A 157 -2.09 -3.19 -20.63
CA ARG A 157 -3.39 -3.84 -20.41
C ARG A 157 -4.11 -3.25 -19.21
N PHE A 158 -3.38 -2.99 -18.13
CA PHE A 158 -3.89 -2.39 -16.90
C PHE A 158 -4.50 -1.00 -17.15
N GLU A 159 -3.83 -0.14 -17.90
CA GLU A 159 -4.31 1.22 -18.24
C GLU A 159 -5.58 1.22 -19.10
N ARG A 160 -5.82 0.14 -19.85
CA ARG A 160 -7.01 -0.04 -20.69
C ARG A 160 -8.18 -0.68 -19.94
N ASP A 161 -7.97 -1.08 -18.69
CA ASP A 161 -9.02 -1.70 -17.89
C ASP A 161 -10.16 -0.69 -17.65
N PRO A 162 -11.43 -1.04 -17.95
CA PRO A 162 -12.55 -0.11 -17.80
C PRO A 162 -12.74 0.43 -16.38
N GLU A 163 -12.40 -0.34 -15.33
CA GLU A 163 -12.46 0.15 -13.94
C GLU A 163 -11.39 1.22 -13.69
N ILE A 164 -10.18 1.07 -14.24
CA ILE A 164 -9.11 2.07 -14.13
C ILE A 164 -9.48 3.32 -14.92
N VAL A 165 -9.91 3.16 -16.17
CA VAL A 165 -10.32 4.29 -17.04
C VAL A 165 -11.44 5.11 -16.40
N GLY A 166 -12.37 4.46 -15.70
CA GLY A 166 -13.46 5.14 -14.99
C GLY A 166 -13.05 5.89 -13.71
N LEU A 167 -11.86 5.60 -13.15
CA LEU A 167 -11.37 6.19 -11.90
C LEU A 167 -10.29 7.24 -12.11
N VAL A 168 -9.58 7.21 -13.24
CA VAL A 168 -8.57 8.22 -13.56
C VAL A 168 -9.28 9.52 -13.91
N SER A 169 -9.09 10.54 -13.07
CA SER A 169 -9.45 11.92 -13.42
C SER A 169 -8.62 12.38 -14.61
N GLN A 170 -9.27 12.82 -15.69
CA GLN A 170 -8.56 13.51 -16.77
C GLN A 170 -8.02 14.83 -16.20
N ASN A 171 -6.69 14.90 -16.06
CA ASN A 171 -6.00 16.14 -15.69
C ASN A 171 -6.12 17.19 -16.79
#